data_AF-A0A4X2LQ84-F1
#
_entry.id   AF-A0A4X2LQ84-F1
#
_cell.length_a   1.000
_cell.length_b   1.000
_cell.length_c   1.000
_cell.angle_alpha   90.00
_cell.angle_beta   90.00
_cell.angle_gamma   90.00
#
_symmetry.space_group_name_H-M   'P 1'
#
loop_
_entity.id
_entity.type
_entity.pdbx_description
1 polymer ?
#
loop_
_entity_poly.entity_id
_entity_poly.type
_entity_poly.pdbx_seq_one_letter_code
_entity_poly.pdbx_strand_id
1 'polypeptide(L)'
;MGAPISSNKGLARTLQLFAGCAGKEQLHRWHSRSRLPADMVLTINCIVAVAQNMGIGKNGELPWPPLRNEFKYFQKMTTTPSVEGKQNLLIMGKKTWFSIPEKNRPLKNRINLVLSRELKEPPPGAHYLANSLDDAFDLLQLPELANKVDMIWIVGGSSVYKEAMKKPGHQRLFVTRILQEFECDTFFPEIDLRKYKLLPEYPGVLTDVQEENGIQYKFEVYEKHD
;
A
#
# COMPACT_ATOMS: atom_id res chain seq x y z
N MET A 1 -0.10 -20.39 -46.58
CA MET A 1 0.89 -20.31 -45.48
C MET A 1 0.33 -19.36 -44.43
N GLY A 2 0.13 -19.84 -43.21
CA GLY A 2 -0.44 -19.06 -42.11
C GLY A 2 -0.83 -19.97 -40.96
N ALA A 3 0.11 -20.22 -40.06
CA ALA A 3 -0.13 -20.92 -38.80
C ALA A 3 -0.45 -19.88 -37.71
N PRO A 4 -1.42 -20.13 -36.80
CA PRO A 4 -1.51 -19.38 -35.57
C PRO A 4 -0.80 -20.09 -34.41
N ILE A 5 -0.24 -19.25 -33.56
CA ILE A 5 0.62 -19.51 -32.41
C ILE A 5 -0.17 -20.09 -31.23
N SER A 6 0.43 -21.06 -30.55
CA SER A 6 -0.11 -21.83 -29.43
C SER A 6 -0.26 -20.99 -28.15
N SER A 7 -1.48 -20.94 -27.60
CA SER A 7 -1.77 -20.36 -26.29
C SER A 7 -1.46 -21.34 -25.15
N ASN A 8 -0.73 -20.83 -24.15
CA ASN A 8 -0.27 -21.46 -22.92
C ASN A 8 -1.41 -22.12 -22.11
N LYS A 9 -1.48 -23.47 -22.14
CA LYS A 9 -2.35 -24.28 -21.25
C LYS A 9 -1.62 -24.52 -19.93
N GLY A 10 -1.70 -23.58 -18.99
CA GLY A 10 -0.93 -23.69 -17.74
C GLY A 10 -1.62 -23.21 -16.45
N LEU A 11 -2.84 -22.67 -16.49
CA LEU A 11 -3.50 -22.13 -15.29
C LEU A 11 -4.89 -22.72 -14.98
N ALA A 12 -5.36 -23.70 -15.73
CA ALA A 12 -6.75 -24.20 -15.63
C ALA A 12 -6.91 -25.47 -14.77
N ARG A 13 -6.06 -25.72 -13.75
CA ARG A 13 -6.13 -26.98 -12.98
C ARG A 13 -6.17 -26.90 -11.45
N THR A 14 -6.34 -25.72 -10.84
CA THR A 14 -6.43 -25.63 -9.37
C THR A 14 -7.74 -25.04 -8.83
N LEU A 15 -8.75 -24.84 -9.69
CA LEU A 15 -10.10 -24.37 -9.29
C LEU A 15 -11.17 -25.34 -9.80
N GLN A 16 -11.06 -26.61 -9.41
CA GLN A 16 -12.05 -27.64 -9.76
C GLN A 16 -12.42 -28.57 -8.60
N LEU A 17 -12.49 -28.01 -7.40
CA LEU A 17 -13.26 -28.57 -6.29
C LEU A 17 -14.17 -27.44 -5.78
N PHE A 18 -15.48 -27.68 -5.71
CA PHE A 18 -16.57 -26.73 -5.39
C PHE A 18 -17.26 -26.01 -6.56
N ALA A 19 -17.49 -26.69 -7.69
CA ALA A 19 -18.54 -26.28 -8.64
C ALA A 19 -19.46 -27.47 -8.96
N GLY A 20 -20.15 -27.97 -7.94
CA GLY A 20 -21.32 -28.82 -8.12
C GLY A 20 -22.56 -27.94 -8.23
N CYS A 21 -23.28 -28.05 -9.36
CA CYS A 21 -24.60 -27.48 -9.60
C CYS A 21 -24.71 -25.95 -9.79
N ALA A 22 -24.36 -25.44 -10.98
CA ALA A 22 -25.13 -24.37 -11.63
C ALA A 22 -24.90 -24.41 -13.15
N GLY A 23 -25.99 -24.39 -13.92
CA GLY A 23 -26.01 -24.60 -15.37
C GLY A 23 -25.28 -23.54 -16.20
N LYS A 24 -24.90 -23.95 -17.42
CA LYS A 24 -24.07 -23.21 -18.39
C LYS A 24 -24.63 -21.86 -18.88
N GLU A 25 -25.85 -21.48 -18.51
CA GLU A 25 -26.41 -20.16 -18.83
C GLU A 25 -25.92 -19.03 -17.88
N GLN A 26 -25.27 -19.36 -16.76
CA GLN A 26 -24.72 -18.34 -15.88
C GLN A 26 -23.36 -17.79 -16.35
N LEU A 27 -22.61 -18.48 -17.21
CA LEU A 27 -21.25 -18.06 -17.61
C LEU A 27 -21.22 -16.83 -18.53
N HIS A 28 -22.24 -16.58 -19.34
CA HIS A 28 -22.27 -15.42 -20.25
C HIS A 28 -22.78 -14.12 -19.60
N ARG A 29 -23.18 -14.18 -18.33
CA ARG A 29 -23.65 -13.01 -17.56
C ARG A 29 -22.59 -12.40 -16.63
N TRP A 30 -21.36 -12.94 -16.63
CA TRP A 30 -20.23 -12.48 -15.81
C TRP A 30 -19.44 -11.30 -16.39
N HIS A 31 -19.74 -10.83 -17.60
CA HIS A 31 -19.09 -9.65 -18.19
C HIS A 31 -19.88 -8.35 -18.04
N SER A 32 -20.92 -8.32 -17.20
CA SER A 32 -21.66 -7.09 -16.92
C SER A 32 -22.17 -7.06 -15.48
N ARG A 33 -21.71 -6.03 -14.74
CA ARG A 33 -21.99 -5.68 -13.32
C ARG A 33 -21.08 -6.43 -12.34
N SER A 34 -20.23 -5.77 -11.56
CA SER A 34 -20.29 -4.43 -10.98
C SER A 34 -18.88 -3.90 -10.72
N ARG A 35 -18.48 -2.84 -11.43
CA ARG A 35 -17.48 -1.89 -10.90
C ARG A 35 -18.06 -1.33 -9.60
N LEU A 36 -17.22 -0.93 -8.63
CA LEU A 36 -17.69 -0.05 -7.55
C LEU A 36 -18.62 1.02 -8.14
N PRO A 37 -19.67 1.44 -7.42
CA PRO A 37 -20.41 2.60 -7.85
C PRO A 37 -19.39 3.72 -8.09
N ALA A 38 -19.57 4.46 -9.20
CA ALA A 38 -18.59 5.38 -9.78
C ALA A 38 -18.22 6.56 -8.85
N ASP A 39 -18.76 6.56 -7.64
CA ASP A 39 -18.68 7.54 -6.57
C ASP A 39 -17.86 7.07 -5.35
N MET A 40 -17.41 5.81 -5.29
CA MET A 40 -16.47 5.41 -4.24
C MET A 40 -15.08 5.94 -4.58
N VAL A 41 -14.83 7.19 -4.21
CA VAL A 41 -13.50 7.81 -4.31
C VAL A 41 -12.58 7.08 -3.33
N LEU A 42 -11.87 6.08 -3.83
CA LEU A 42 -10.84 5.36 -3.08
C LEU A 42 -9.75 6.35 -2.69
N THR A 43 -9.71 6.72 -1.41
CA THR A 43 -8.64 7.57 -0.87
C THR A 43 -7.39 6.72 -0.68
N ILE A 44 -6.31 7.09 -1.34
CA ILE A 44 -5.01 6.44 -1.21
C ILE A 44 -4.17 7.24 -0.21
N ASN A 45 -3.83 6.63 0.92
CA ASN A 45 -2.92 7.23 1.89
C ASN A 45 -1.52 6.65 1.69
N CYS A 46 -0.52 7.47 1.39
CA CYS A 46 0.89 7.06 1.49
C CYS A 46 1.40 7.47 2.87
N ILE A 47 2.12 6.60 3.57
CA ILE A 47 2.80 6.94 4.82
C ILE A 47 4.28 6.60 4.74
N VAL A 48 5.14 7.58 5.02
CA VAL A 48 6.58 7.45 4.82
C VAL A 48 7.35 8.30 5.82
N ALA A 49 8.47 7.80 6.32
CA ALA A 49 9.49 8.63 6.95
C ALA A 49 10.61 8.91 5.94
N VAL A 50 11.00 10.18 5.82
CA VAL A 50 12.00 10.65 4.84
C VAL A 50 13.07 11.47 5.53
N ALA A 51 14.34 11.19 5.22
CA ALA A 51 15.47 12.07 5.57
C ALA A 51 15.39 13.40 4.82
N GLN A 52 16.17 14.39 5.27
CA GLN A 52 16.19 15.73 4.67
C GLN A 52 16.60 15.71 3.18
N ASN A 53 17.43 14.73 2.78
CA ASN A 53 17.80 14.46 1.40
C ASN A 53 16.80 13.55 0.65
N MET A 54 15.56 13.43 1.12
CA MET A 54 14.49 12.58 0.59
C MET A 54 14.77 11.06 0.66
N GLY A 55 15.79 10.66 1.40
CA GLY A 55 16.17 9.26 1.57
C GLY A 55 15.20 8.48 2.45
N ILE A 56 14.93 7.22 2.07
CA ILE A 56 14.01 6.32 2.80
C ILE A 56 14.61 4.93 3.07
N GLY A 57 15.77 4.62 2.49
CA GLY A 57 16.39 3.32 2.63
C GLY A 57 17.86 3.32 2.23
N LYS A 58 18.60 2.43 2.87
CA LYS A 58 19.99 2.11 2.57
C LYS A 58 20.20 0.61 2.76
N ASN A 59 20.70 -0.08 1.75
CA ASN A 59 20.99 -1.53 1.77
C ASN A 59 19.80 -2.40 2.24
N GLY A 60 18.56 -1.98 2.00
CA GLY A 60 17.35 -2.71 2.41
C GLY A 60 16.89 -2.44 3.85
N GLU A 61 17.52 -1.52 4.56
CA GLU A 61 17.16 -1.10 5.92
C GLU A 61 16.81 0.40 5.95
N LEU A 62 16.31 0.86 7.10
CA LEU A 62 16.12 2.29 7.35
C LEU A 62 17.49 2.98 7.49
N PRO A 63 17.69 4.19 6.93
CA PRO A 63 18.98 4.90 7.00
C PRO A 63 19.37 5.38 8.40
N TRP A 64 18.39 5.49 9.30
CA TRP A 64 18.54 5.98 10.67
C TRP A 64 18.33 4.86 11.69
N PRO A 65 18.86 5.03 12.93
CA PRO A 65 18.57 4.13 14.03
C PRO A 65 17.05 3.99 14.30
N PRO A 66 16.58 2.88 14.90
CA PRO A 66 15.17 2.68 15.18
C PRO A 66 14.56 3.82 16.02
N LEU A 67 13.56 4.50 15.45
CA LEU A 67 12.75 5.53 16.14
C LEU A 67 11.42 4.90 16.56
N ARG A 68 11.33 4.46 17.82
CA ARG A 68 10.18 3.68 18.32
C ARG A 68 8.90 4.51 18.37
N ASN A 69 8.98 5.80 18.67
CA ASN A 69 7.83 6.68 18.73
C ASN A 69 7.31 7.04 17.32
N GLU A 70 8.21 7.16 16.35
CA GLU A 70 7.84 7.26 14.94
C GLU A 70 7.12 5.97 14.47
N PHE A 71 7.64 4.80 14.83
CA PHE A 71 6.98 3.55 14.50
C PHE A 71 5.62 3.38 15.19
N LYS A 72 5.43 3.91 16.42
CA LYS A 72 4.10 3.97 17.06
C LYS A 72 3.13 4.85 16.27
N TYR A 73 3.60 5.98 15.74
CA TYR A 73 2.80 6.81 14.86
C TYR A 73 2.39 6.04 13.59
N PHE A 74 3.34 5.42 12.89
CA PHE A 74 3.06 4.55 11.75
C PHE A 74 2.03 3.46 12.09
N GLN A 75 2.19 2.77 13.22
CA GLN A 75 1.25 1.75 13.66
C GLN A 75 -0.14 2.33 13.92
N LYS A 76 -0.25 3.44 14.66
CA LYS A 76 -1.52 4.08 14.99
C LYS A 76 -2.26 4.45 13.70
N MET A 77 -1.61 5.21 12.82
CA MET A 77 -2.23 5.69 11.58
C MET A 77 -2.70 4.53 10.69
N THR A 78 -1.87 3.51 10.55
CA THR A 78 -2.17 2.39 9.64
C THR A 78 -3.10 1.35 10.23
N THR A 79 -3.27 1.26 11.56
CA THR A 79 -4.08 0.21 12.21
C THR A 79 -5.49 0.67 12.55
N THR A 80 -5.71 1.96 12.80
CA THR A 80 -7.03 2.47 13.21
C THR A 80 -7.95 2.62 12.00
N PRO A 81 -9.00 1.79 11.83
CA PRO A 81 -10.02 2.03 10.82
C PRO A 81 -10.97 3.16 11.29
N SER A 82 -11.58 3.85 10.34
CA SER A 82 -12.68 4.77 10.54
C SER A 82 -14.02 4.07 10.75
N VAL A 83 -14.16 2.83 10.27
CA VAL A 83 -15.38 2.01 10.40
C VAL A 83 -15.14 0.81 11.31
N GLU A 84 -15.98 0.65 12.33
CA GLU A 84 -15.92 -0.49 13.25
C GLU A 84 -16.12 -1.84 12.51
N GLY A 85 -15.37 -2.87 12.93
CA GLY A 85 -15.42 -4.20 12.32
C GLY A 85 -14.65 -4.34 11.01
N LYS A 86 -14.15 -3.24 10.44
CA LYS A 86 -13.27 -3.25 9.26
C LYS A 86 -11.79 -3.20 9.64
N GLN A 87 -10.93 -3.47 8.65
CA GLN A 87 -9.48 -3.38 8.78
C GLN A 87 -8.91 -2.49 7.69
N ASN A 88 -7.81 -1.82 8.00
CA ASN A 88 -7.02 -1.12 7.00
C ASN A 88 -6.19 -2.12 6.17
N LEU A 89 -5.99 -1.79 4.89
CA LEU A 89 -5.14 -2.52 3.95
C LEU A 89 -3.79 -1.84 3.83
N LEU A 90 -2.70 -2.58 4.02
CA LEU A 90 -1.34 -2.15 3.71
C LEU A 90 -0.89 -2.76 2.40
N ILE A 91 -0.44 -1.91 1.48
CA ILE A 91 0.17 -2.32 0.21
C ILE A 91 1.65 -1.95 0.25
N MET A 92 2.51 -2.94 0.00
CA MET A 92 3.94 -2.74 -0.02
C MET A 92 4.67 -3.57 -1.06
N GLY A 93 5.83 -3.11 -1.52
CA GLY A 93 6.69 -3.87 -2.42
C GLY A 93 7.42 -5.02 -1.73
N LYS A 94 7.84 -6.04 -2.50
CA LYS A 94 8.62 -7.19 -2.03
C LYS A 94 9.78 -6.82 -1.09
N LYS A 95 10.60 -5.83 -1.47
CA LYS A 95 11.77 -5.43 -0.66
C LYS A 95 11.36 -4.87 0.72
N THR A 96 10.33 -4.04 0.76
CA THR A 96 9.77 -3.51 2.02
C THR A 96 9.21 -4.62 2.90
N TRP A 97 8.54 -5.63 2.31
CA TRP A 97 8.10 -6.80 3.08
C TRP A 97 9.27 -7.54 3.73
N PHE A 98 10.40 -7.70 3.03
CA PHE A 98 11.57 -8.40 3.56
C PHE A 98 12.45 -7.56 4.49
N SER A 99 12.31 -6.23 4.50
CA SER A 99 12.98 -5.35 5.47
C SER A 99 12.29 -5.33 6.84
N ILE A 100 11.02 -5.73 6.93
CA ILE A 100 10.31 -5.84 8.21
C ILE A 100 10.82 -7.09 8.94
N PRO A 101 11.28 -6.97 10.21
CA PRO A 101 11.72 -8.12 10.99
C PRO A 101 10.66 -9.23 11.02
N GLU A 102 11.07 -10.49 10.88
CA GLU A 102 10.14 -11.60 10.72
C GLU A 102 9.11 -11.71 11.85
N LYS A 103 9.53 -11.48 13.10
CA LYS A 103 8.65 -11.46 14.29
C LYS A 103 7.55 -10.38 14.25
N ASN A 104 7.71 -9.38 13.38
CA ASN A 104 6.77 -8.29 13.16
C ASN A 104 5.91 -8.49 11.90
N ARG A 105 6.07 -9.61 11.17
CA ARG A 105 5.28 -9.96 9.98
C ARG A 105 4.22 -11.02 10.32
N PRO A 106 3.00 -10.91 9.77
CA PRO A 106 2.45 -9.70 9.15
C PRO A 106 2.33 -8.56 10.16
N LEU A 107 2.19 -7.33 9.65
CA LEU A 107 1.84 -6.19 10.51
C LEU A 107 0.43 -6.42 11.07
N LYS A 108 0.37 -6.79 12.36
CA LYS A 108 -0.85 -7.26 13.05
C LYS A 108 -2.03 -6.30 12.89
N ASN A 109 -3.24 -6.85 12.94
CA ASN A 109 -4.54 -6.16 12.87
C ASN A 109 -4.81 -5.39 11.57
N ARG A 110 -4.02 -5.65 10.52
CA ARG A 110 -4.16 -5.05 9.19
C ARG A 110 -4.08 -6.13 8.12
N ILE A 111 -4.75 -5.91 7.01
CA ILE A 111 -4.59 -6.76 5.83
C ILE A 111 -3.26 -6.34 5.17
N ASN A 112 -2.40 -7.32 4.87
CA ASN A 112 -1.07 -7.08 4.31
C ASN A 112 -1.01 -7.66 2.90
N LEU A 113 -0.82 -6.80 1.90
CA LEU A 113 -0.71 -7.15 0.49
C LEU A 113 0.68 -6.79 -0.02
N VAL A 114 1.35 -7.77 -0.62
CA VAL A 114 2.70 -7.60 -1.17
C VAL A 114 2.62 -7.49 -2.69
N LEU A 115 3.38 -6.54 -3.25
CA LEU A 115 3.56 -6.38 -4.69
C LEU A 115 4.84 -7.07 -5.15
N SER A 116 4.72 -7.99 -6.09
CA SER A 116 5.85 -8.66 -6.73
C SER A 116 5.45 -9.25 -8.07
N ARG A 117 6.31 -9.11 -9.09
CA ARG A 117 6.13 -9.75 -10.40
C ARG A 117 6.76 -11.15 -10.49
N GLU A 118 7.63 -11.47 -9.54
CA GLU A 118 8.43 -12.69 -9.53
C GLU A 118 7.80 -13.78 -8.66
N LEU A 119 7.21 -13.40 -7.52
CA LEU A 119 6.56 -14.34 -6.62
C LEU A 119 5.31 -14.92 -7.28
N LYS A 120 5.01 -16.18 -6.98
CA LYS A 120 3.82 -16.87 -7.46
C LYS A 120 2.75 -17.05 -6.38
N GLU A 121 3.15 -16.88 -5.12
CA GLU A 121 2.31 -17.00 -3.94
C GLU A 121 2.68 -15.89 -2.95
N PRO A 122 1.75 -15.45 -2.08
CA PRO A 122 2.06 -14.52 -1.00
C PRO A 122 3.23 -15.03 -0.16
N PRO A 123 4.23 -14.18 0.16
CA PRO A 123 5.32 -14.60 1.03
C PRO A 123 4.78 -14.98 2.43
N PRO A 124 5.49 -15.83 3.20
CA PRO A 124 4.99 -16.33 4.48
C PRO A 124 4.46 -15.22 5.40
N GLY A 125 3.20 -15.35 5.81
CA GLY A 125 2.50 -14.41 6.68
C GLY A 125 1.78 -13.26 5.94
N ALA A 126 2.06 -12.98 4.67
CA ALA A 126 1.27 -12.03 3.88
C ALA A 126 -0.10 -12.62 3.54
N HIS A 127 -1.12 -11.76 3.46
CA HIS A 127 -2.49 -12.20 3.18
C HIS A 127 -2.74 -12.30 1.67
N TYR A 128 -2.17 -11.36 0.90
CA TYR A 128 -2.39 -11.23 -0.53
C TYR A 128 -1.10 -10.92 -1.29
N LEU A 129 -1.08 -11.30 -2.57
CA LEU A 129 -0.03 -11.00 -3.53
C LEU A 129 -0.69 -10.39 -4.77
N ALA A 130 -0.09 -9.33 -5.31
CA ALA A 130 -0.47 -8.77 -6.62
C ALA A 130 0.77 -8.40 -7.44
N ASN A 131 0.64 -8.36 -8.77
CA ASN A 131 1.77 -8.06 -9.66
C ASN A 131 1.97 -6.55 -9.90
N SER A 132 0.94 -5.75 -9.64
CA SER A 132 0.92 -4.30 -9.82
C SER A 132 -0.03 -3.63 -8.81
N LEU A 133 0.02 -2.30 -8.71
CA LEU A 133 -0.91 -1.56 -7.86
C LEU A 133 -2.34 -1.61 -8.40
N ASP A 134 -2.51 -1.66 -9.73
CA ASP A 134 -3.82 -1.84 -10.37
C ASP A 134 -4.43 -3.20 -10.02
N ASP A 135 -3.66 -4.29 -10.12
CA ASP A 135 -4.12 -5.62 -9.71
C ASP A 135 -4.53 -5.64 -8.22
N ALA A 136 -3.80 -4.90 -7.37
CA ALA A 136 -4.14 -4.79 -5.96
C ALA A 136 -5.48 -4.05 -5.72
N PHE A 137 -5.79 -3.05 -6.56
CA PHE A 137 -7.08 -2.35 -6.51
C PHE A 137 -8.22 -3.19 -7.11
N ASP A 138 -7.93 -4.03 -8.10
CA ASP A 138 -8.90 -4.99 -8.62
C ASP A 138 -9.27 -6.05 -7.57
N LEU A 139 -8.31 -6.48 -6.73
CA LEU A 139 -8.60 -7.38 -5.61
C LEU A 139 -9.59 -6.77 -4.60
N LEU A 140 -9.59 -5.45 -4.42
CA LEU A 140 -10.56 -4.77 -3.53
C LEU A 140 -12.01 -4.87 -4.02
N GLN A 141 -12.21 -5.21 -5.30
CA GLN A 141 -13.52 -5.44 -5.88
C GLN A 141 -14.13 -6.79 -5.46
N LEU A 142 -13.30 -7.71 -4.97
CA LEU A 142 -13.77 -9.02 -4.53
C LEU A 142 -14.65 -8.87 -3.27
N PRO A 143 -15.80 -9.55 -3.19
CA PRO A 143 -16.71 -9.43 -2.05
C PRO A 143 -16.06 -9.69 -0.67
N GLU A 144 -15.03 -10.53 -0.64
CA GLU A 144 -14.27 -10.85 0.57
C GLU A 144 -13.42 -9.68 1.10
N LEU A 145 -12.99 -8.76 0.23
CA LEU A 145 -12.18 -7.59 0.58
C LEU A 145 -13.02 -6.31 0.64
N ALA A 146 -13.95 -6.13 -0.29
CA ALA A 146 -14.82 -4.95 -0.36
C ALA A 146 -15.56 -4.67 0.97
N ASN A 147 -15.97 -5.73 1.68
CA ASN A 147 -16.67 -5.62 2.96
C ASN A 147 -15.75 -5.57 4.18
N LYS A 148 -14.46 -5.90 4.03
CA LYS A 148 -13.48 -5.93 5.14
C LYS A 148 -12.56 -4.72 5.17
N VAL A 149 -12.24 -4.14 4.01
CA VAL A 149 -11.29 -3.04 3.90
C VAL A 149 -11.98 -1.71 4.17
N ASP A 150 -11.33 -0.89 4.99
CA ASP A 150 -11.70 0.50 5.23
C ASP A 150 -10.76 1.47 4.49
N MET A 151 -9.56 1.72 5.03
CA MET A 151 -8.58 2.61 4.39
C MET A 151 -7.45 1.84 3.70
N ILE A 152 -6.98 2.39 2.57
CA ILE A 152 -5.79 1.91 1.85
C ILE A 152 -4.57 2.72 2.29
N TRP A 153 -3.51 2.02 2.67
CA TRP A 153 -2.22 2.58 3.04
C TRP A 153 -1.11 2.01 2.17
N ILE A 154 -0.47 2.86 1.39
CA ILE A 154 0.79 2.56 0.71
C ILE A 154 1.91 2.79 1.71
N VAL A 155 2.65 1.73 2.03
CA VAL A 155 3.73 1.77 3.04
C VAL A 155 5.12 1.52 2.42
N GLY A 156 5.21 1.66 1.09
CA GLY A 156 6.45 1.71 0.34
C GLY A 156 6.76 0.47 -0.49
N GLY A 157 7.93 0.37 -1.13
CA GLY A 157 9.00 1.36 -1.17
C GLY A 157 8.87 2.36 -2.32
N SER A 158 10.00 2.96 -2.72
CA SER A 158 10.09 4.04 -3.71
C SER A 158 9.24 3.82 -4.98
N SER A 159 9.32 2.64 -5.60
CA SER A 159 8.57 2.34 -6.82
C SER A 159 7.05 2.33 -6.60
N VAL A 160 6.60 1.83 -5.44
CA VAL A 160 5.17 1.73 -5.10
C VAL A 160 4.61 3.12 -4.78
N TYR A 161 5.36 3.95 -4.04
CA TYR A 161 4.99 5.35 -3.83
C TYR A 161 4.88 6.10 -5.15
N LYS A 162 5.87 5.94 -6.04
CA LYS A 162 5.88 6.59 -7.36
C LYS A 162 4.67 6.19 -8.21
N GLU A 163 4.25 4.94 -8.14
CA GLU A 163 3.08 4.44 -8.85
C GLU A 163 1.78 4.99 -8.24
N ALA A 164 1.66 4.97 -6.91
CA ALA A 164 0.51 5.50 -6.17
C ALA A 164 0.29 7.00 -6.41
N MET A 165 1.35 7.81 -6.31
CA MET A 165 1.29 9.27 -6.52
C MET A 165 0.89 9.67 -7.96
N LYS A 166 0.99 8.75 -8.92
CA LYS A 166 0.53 8.96 -10.30
C LYS A 166 -0.95 8.65 -10.50
N LYS A 167 -1.60 7.97 -9.55
CA LYS A 167 -3.01 7.61 -9.69
C LYS A 167 -3.91 8.86 -9.66
N PRO A 168 -5.04 8.83 -10.37
CA PRO A 168 -6.07 9.85 -10.19
C PRO A 168 -6.76 9.68 -8.83
N GLY A 169 -7.60 10.65 -8.46
CA GLY A 169 -8.42 10.59 -7.25
C GLY A 169 -7.74 11.17 -6.01
N HIS A 170 -8.43 11.01 -4.87
CA HIS A 170 -8.05 11.60 -3.60
C HIS A 170 -6.83 10.91 -3.01
N GLN A 171 -5.81 11.69 -2.64
CA GLN A 171 -4.58 11.15 -2.06
C GLN A 171 -4.09 11.99 -0.90
N ARG A 172 -3.55 11.31 0.10
CA ARG A 172 -2.84 11.95 1.20
C ARG A 172 -1.45 11.36 1.36
N LEU A 173 -0.47 12.20 1.65
CA LEU A 173 0.89 11.80 1.99
C LEU A 173 1.14 12.16 3.45
N PHE A 174 1.21 11.15 4.31
CA PHE A 174 1.62 11.25 5.71
C PHE A 174 3.15 11.11 5.74
N VAL A 175 3.84 12.23 5.90
CA VAL A 175 5.29 12.32 5.77
C VAL A 175 5.89 12.64 7.14
N THR A 176 6.59 11.69 7.74
CA THR A 176 7.50 12.00 8.83
C THR A 176 8.76 12.61 8.24
N ARG A 177 8.99 13.91 8.47
CA ARG A 177 10.24 14.60 8.07
C ARG A 177 11.30 14.37 9.14
N ILE A 178 12.28 13.53 8.86
CA ILE A 178 13.49 13.39 9.67
C ILE A 178 14.39 14.59 9.36
N LEU A 179 14.66 15.43 10.35
CA LEU A 179 15.37 16.71 10.22
C LEU A 179 16.89 16.53 10.23
N GLN A 180 17.37 15.51 9.53
CA GLN A 180 18.77 15.17 9.39
C GLN A 180 18.99 14.44 8.06
N GLU A 181 20.18 14.60 7.48
CA GLU A 181 20.62 13.84 6.31
C GLU A 181 21.23 12.50 6.71
N PHE A 182 20.97 11.47 5.90
CA PHE A 182 21.54 10.14 6.04
C PHE A 182 22.01 9.63 4.67
N GLU A 183 23.04 8.79 4.65
CA GLU A 183 23.46 8.13 3.41
C GLU A 183 22.36 7.15 2.94
N CYS A 184 21.87 7.33 1.72
CA CYS A 184 20.71 6.60 1.18
C CYS A 184 20.97 6.10 -0.24
N ASP A 185 20.34 4.97 -0.59
CA ASP A 185 20.30 4.44 -1.97
C ASP A 185 18.88 4.39 -2.55
N THR A 186 17.88 4.60 -1.69
CA THR A 186 16.47 4.55 -2.03
C THR A 186 15.82 5.84 -1.56
N PHE A 187 15.12 6.51 -2.47
CA PHE A 187 14.57 7.85 -2.24
C PHE A 187 13.05 7.89 -2.45
N PHE A 188 12.37 8.73 -1.69
CA PHE A 188 10.96 9.05 -1.91
C PHE A 188 10.82 9.96 -3.15
N PRO A 189 9.76 9.80 -3.96
CA PRO A 189 9.49 10.72 -5.07
C PRO A 189 9.31 12.16 -4.57
N GLU A 190 9.69 13.13 -5.40
CA GLU A 190 9.45 14.54 -5.10
C GLU A 190 7.95 14.84 -4.96
N ILE A 191 7.59 15.64 -3.95
CA ILE A 191 6.20 16.08 -3.72
C ILE A 191 5.99 17.37 -4.54
N ASP A 192 5.25 17.27 -5.64
CA ASP A 192 4.90 18.43 -6.47
C ASP A 192 3.91 19.33 -5.70
N LEU A 193 4.40 20.43 -5.14
CA LEU A 193 3.60 21.37 -4.34
C LEU A 193 2.52 22.10 -5.14
N ARG A 194 2.53 22.01 -6.47
CA ARG A 194 1.42 22.48 -7.32
C ARG A 194 0.22 21.53 -7.26
N LYS A 195 0.46 20.26 -6.95
CA LYS A 195 -0.54 19.19 -6.86
C LYS A 195 -0.87 18.79 -5.43
N TYR A 196 0.05 19.00 -4.49
CA TYR A 196 -0.11 18.63 -3.10
C TYR A 196 -0.01 19.85 -2.20
N LYS A 197 -1.03 20.10 -1.40
CA LYS A 197 -1.04 21.15 -0.39
C LYS A 197 -0.68 20.55 0.97
N LEU A 198 0.27 21.17 1.68
CA LEU A 198 0.52 20.86 3.08
C LEU A 198 -0.66 21.33 3.92
N LEU A 199 -1.24 20.44 4.71
CA LEU A 199 -2.29 20.78 5.66
C LEU A 199 -1.66 21.40 6.91
N PRO A 200 -2.24 22.48 7.47
CA PRO A 200 -1.73 23.10 8.69
C PRO A 200 -1.84 22.18 9.90
N GLU A 201 -2.86 21.33 9.93
CA GLU A 201 -3.10 20.31 10.94
C GLU A 201 -3.90 19.15 10.35
N TYR A 202 -3.87 17.99 11.01
CA TYR A 202 -4.71 16.85 10.65
C TYR A 202 -5.16 16.10 11.92
N PRO A 203 -6.43 15.67 12.03
CA PRO A 203 -6.94 15.01 13.23
C PRO A 203 -6.08 13.82 13.68
N GLY A 204 -5.62 13.87 14.94
CA GLY A 204 -4.83 12.80 15.56
C GLY A 204 -3.33 12.78 15.19
N VAL A 205 -2.84 13.79 14.45
CA VAL A 205 -1.43 13.99 14.09
C VAL A 205 -0.89 15.21 14.86
N LEU A 206 0.24 15.04 15.53
CA LEU A 206 0.90 16.12 16.29
C LEU A 206 1.64 17.07 15.33
N THR A 207 1.63 18.36 15.64
CA THR A 207 2.32 19.41 14.86
C THR A 207 3.71 19.75 15.39
N ASP A 208 3.97 19.49 16.67
CA ASP A 208 5.23 19.83 17.31
C ASP A 208 6.39 18.95 16.82
N VAL A 209 7.61 19.48 16.91
CA VAL A 209 8.81 18.69 16.67
C VAL A 209 8.94 17.61 17.75
N GLN A 210 9.18 16.39 17.30
CA GLN A 210 9.48 15.24 18.13
C GLN A 210 10.99 15.00 18.12
N GLU A 211 11.51 14.36 19.17
CA GLU A 211 12.92 13.98 19.24
C GLU A 211 13.06 12.58 19.87
N GLU A 212 13.89 11.73 19.26
CA GLU A 212 14.24 10.43 19.80
C GLU A 212 15.69 10.10 19.41
N ASN A 213 16.50 9.66 20.38
CA ASN A 213 17.92 9.35 20.16
C ASN A 213 18.72 10.51 19.52
N GLY A 214 18.39 11.77 19.84
CA GLY A 214 19.02 12.96 19.27
C GLY A 214 18.62 13.27 17.82
N ILE A 215 17.64 12.54 17.27
CA ILE A 215 17.12 12.76 15.91
C ILE A 215 15.78 13.47 16.03
N GLN A 216 15.72 14.69 15.50
CA GLN A 216 14.49 15.47 15.44
C GLN A 216 13.67 15.10 14.21
N TYR A 217 12.35 15.03 14.37
CA TYR A 217 11.42 14.81 13.28
C TYR A 217 10.07 15.46 13.52
N LYS A 218 9.29 15.67 12.46
CA LYS A 218 7.91 16.19 12.56
C LYS A 218 6.99 15.45 11.60
N PHE A 219 5.71 15.41 11.93
CA PHE A 219 4.70 14.79 11.09
C PHE A 219 4.06 15.86 10.20
N GLU A 220 3.99 15.59 8.89
CA GLU A 220 3.33 16.43 7.91
C GLU A 220 2.27 15.62 7.19
N VAL A 221 1.15 16.27 6.83
CA VAL A 221 0.13 15.66 5.98
C VAL A 221 -0.06 16.54 4.77
N TYR A 222 0.19 15.98 3.59
CA TYR A 222 -0.09 16.61 2.33
C TYR A 222 -1.37 16.03 1.74
N GLU A 223 -2.23 16.86 1.18
CA GLU A 223 -3.42 16.42 0.47
C GLU A 223 -3.32 16.84 -1.00
N LYS A 224 -3.62 15.90 -1.90
CA LYS A 224 -3.64 16.18 -3.33
C LYS A 224 -4.83 17.08 -3.63
N HIS A 225 -4.57 18.19 -4.29
CA HIS A 225 -5.57 19.11 -4.81
C HIS A 225 -5.41 19.12 -6.33
N ASP A 226 -6.41 18.62 -7.03
CA ASP A 226 -6.48 18.75 -8.49
C ASP A 226 -6.82 20.20 -8.90
#